data_AF-S2RSH0-F1
#
_entry.id   AF-S2RSH0-F1
#
_cell.length_a   1.000
_cell.length_b   1.000
_cell.length_c   1.000
_cell.angle_alpha   90.00
_cell.angle_beta   90.00
_cell.angle_gamma   90.00
#
_symmetry.space_group_name_H-M   'P 1'
#
loop_
_entity.id
_entity.type
_entity.pdbx_description
1 polymer ?
#
loop_
_entity_poly.entity_id
_entity_poly.type
_entity_poly.pdbx_seq_one_letter_code
_entity_poly.pdbx_strand_id
1 'polypeptide(L)' 'KTLSSTKSAKVPAGKYFVMGDNRLVSHDSRDFGFVDKSKIQSVVVWRYWPLNQMKLY' A
#
# COMPACT_ATOMS: atom_id res chain seq x y z
N LYS A 1 -17.90 4.23 8.71
CA LYS A 1 -18.03 4.51 7.26
C LYS A 1 -17.09 3.59 6.51
N THR A 2 -17.58 2.80 5.56
CA THR A 2 -16.74 1.94 4.69
C THR A 2 -16.47 2.67 3.38
N LEU A 3 -15.35 2.36 2.73
CA LEU A 3 -15.06 2.93 1.40
C LEU A 3 -15.90 2.18 0.37
N SER A 4 -16.36 2.86 -0.68
CA SER A 4 -17.12 2.23 -1.78
C SER A 4 -16.32 1.10 -2.44
N SER A 5 -15.00 1.27 -2.51
CA SER A 5 -14.03 0.33 -3.08
C SER A 5 -13.83 -0.94 -2.25
N THR A 6 -13.87 -0.86 -0.92
CA THR A 6 -13.63 -2.01 -0.04
C THR A 6 -14.90 -2.63 0.54
N LYS A 7 -15.97 -1.85 0.68
CA LYS A 7 -17.27 -2.20 1.30
C LYS A 7 -17.19 -2.80 2.72
N SER A 8 -15.99 -2.87 3.30
CA SER A 8 -15.70 -3.44 4.62
C SER A 8 -14.83 -2.47 5.41
N ALA A 9 -15.07 -2.40 6.72
CA ALA A 9 -14.26 -1.61 7.65
C ALA A 9 -13.00 -2.35 8.09
N LYS A 10 -12.97 -3.68 7.94
CA LYS A 10 -11.83 -4.53 8.30
C LYS A 10 -11.23 -5.16 7.05
N VAL A 11 -9.90 -5.21 7.00
CA VAL A 11 -9.17 -5.91 5.94
C VAL A 11 -9.39 -7.42 6.12
N PRO A 12 -9.87 -8.13 5.09
CA PRO A 12 -10.03 -9.59 5.16
C PRO A 12 -8.68 -10.31 5.31
N ALA A 13 -8.71 -11.54 5.83
CA ALA A 13 -7.51 -12.37 5.91
C ALA A 13 -6.89 -12.61 4.52
N GLY A 14 -5.56 -12.54 4.44
CA GLY A 14 -4.83 -12.74 3.18
C GLY A 14 -4.92 -11.57 2.18
N LYS A 15 -5.55 -10.46 2.58
CA LYS A 15 -5.65 -9.23 1.81
C LYS A 15 -4.90 -8.09 2.49
N TYR A 16 -4.54 -7.07 1.73
CA TYR A 16 -3.88 -5.86 2.19
C TYR A 16 -4.61 -4.63 1.69
N PHE A 17 -4.64 -3.60 2.53
CA PHE A 17 -5.08 -2.27 2.16
C PHE A 17 -3.82 -1.39 2.01
N VAL A 18 -3.55 -0.93 0.79
CA VAL A 18 -2.35 -0.14 0.47
C VAL A 18 -2.73 1.32 0.28
N MET A 19 -1.85 2.22 0.71
CA MET A 19 -2.00 3.66 0.53
C MET A 19 -0.66 4.24 0.09
N GLY A 20 -0.66 5.04 -0.96
CA GLY A 20 0.54 5.78 -1.34
C GLY A 20 0.78 6.95 -0.41
N ASP A 21 2.05 7.36 -0.30
CA ASP A 21 2.44 8.52 0.52
C ASP A 21 1.89 9.83 -0.06
N ASN A 22 1.87 9.96 -1.39
CA ASN A 22 1.25 11.11 -2.06
C ASN A 22 -0.28 10.94 -2.18
N ARG A 23 -0.97 11.21 -1.07
CA ARG A 23 -2.40 10.90 -0.89
C ARG A 23 -3.34 11.55 -1.90
N LEU A 24 -2.97 12.70 -2.47
CA LEU A 24 -3.81 13.47 -3.39
C LEU A 24 -3.83 12.91 -4.81
N VAL A 25 -2.76 12.21 -5.22
CA VAL A 25 -2.56 11.74 -6.60
C VAL A 25 -2.47 10.22 -6.70
N SER A 26 -2.23 9.55 -5.56
CA SER A 26 -2.09 8.10 -5.49
C SER A 26 -3.42 7.39 -5.79
N HIS A 27 -3.41 6.61 -6.87
CA HIS A 27 -4.44 5.60 -7.14
C HIS A 27 -4.11 4.34 -6.34
N ASP A 28 -4.77 4.15 -5.20
CA ASP A 28 -4.49 3.07 -4.26
C ASP A 28 -5.76 2.35 -3.79
N SER A 29 -5.69 1.57 -2.71
CA SER A 29 -6.83 0.77 -2.23
C SER A 29 -8.07 1.60 -1.89
N ARG A 30 -7.94 2.93 -1.77
CA ARG A 30 -9.09 3.83 -1.67
C ARG A 30 -9.97 3.81 -2.92
N ASP A 31 -9.38 3.59 -4.09
CA ASP A 31 -10.09 3.57 -5.37
C ASP A 31 -10.38 2.15 -5.85
N PHE A 32 -9.39 1.26 -5.87
CA PHE A 32 -9.53 -0.10 -6.43
C PHE A 32 -9.80 -1.21 -5.39
N GLY A 33 -9.72 -0.91 -4.09
CA GLY A 33 -9.99 -1.87 -3.02
C GLY A 33 -8.78 -2.70 -2.58
N PHE A 34 -9.04 -3.87 -1.98
CA PHE A 34 -7.98 -4.67 -1.35
C PHE A 34 -7.10 -5.43 -2.34
N VAL A 35 -5.81 -5.58 -2.01
CA VAL A 35 -4.82 -6.35 -2.78
C VAL A 35 -4.62 -7.73 -2.16
N ASP A 36 -4.54 -8.76 -2.99
CA ASP A 36 -4.18 -10.12 -2.54
C ASP A 36 -2.72 -10.22 -2.09
N LYS A 37 -2.47 -10.98 -1.01
CA LYS A 37 -1.11 -11.29 -0.56
C LYS A 37 -0.24 -11.88 -1.68
N SER A 38 -0.81 -12.68 -2.56
CA SER A 38 -0.11 -13.28 -3.70
C SER A 38 0.38 -12.28 -4.73
N LYS A 39 -0.19 -11.06 -4.77
CA LYS A 39 0.25 -9.98 -5.66
C LYS A 39 1.37 -9.13 -5.07
N ILE A 40 1.74 -9.35 -3.80
CA ILE A 40 2.85 -8.64 -3.15
C ILE A 40 4.14 -9.40 -3.45
N GLN A 41 5.02 -8.77 -4.25
CA GLN A 41 6.27 -9.38 -4.64
C GLN A 41 7.38 -9.23 -3.58
N SER A 42 7.49 -8.04 -2.98
CA SER A 42 8.55 -7.74 -2.00
C SER A 42 8.18 -6.57 -1.10
N VAL A 43 8.96 -6.39 -0.03
CA VAL A 43 8.87 -5.25 0.88
C VAL A 43 10.15 -4.44 0.77
N VAL A 44 10.03 -3.13 0.60
CA VAL A 44 11.18 -2.22 0.55
C VAL A 44 11.68 -1.97 1.97
N VAL A 45 12.87 -2.50 2.28
CA VAL A 45 13.51 -2.37 3.61
C VAL A 45 14.64 -1.34 3.62
N TRP A 46 15.20 -1.01 2.45
CA TRP A 46 16.35 -0.12 2.34
C TRP A 46 16.34 0.64 1.02
N ARG A 47 16.70 1.91 1.07
CA ARG A 47 17.00 2.76 -0.08
C ARG A 47 18.50 3.06 -0.07
N TYR A 48 19.22 2.58 -1.08
CA TYR A 48 20.65 2.81 -1.24
C TYR A 48 20.99 4.04 -2.09
N TRP A 49 20.05 4.55 -2.89
CA TRP A 49 20.25 5.70 -3.78
C TRP A 49 19.26 6.85 -3.49
N PRO A 50 19.68 8.13 -3.57
CA PRO A 50 21.05 8.61 -3.79
C PRO A 50 21.97 8.35 -2.59
N LEU A 51 23.30 8.26 -2.83
CA LEU A 51 24.27 7.82 -1.82
C LEU A 51 24.30 8.71 -0.55
N ASN A 52 23.93 9.99 -0.69
CA ASN A 52 23.81 10.93 0.43
C ASN A 52 22.46 10.85 1.17
N GLN A 53 21.54 10.00 0.72
CA GLN A 53 20.20 9.81 1.29
C GLN A 53 19.89 8.32 1.52
N MET A 54 20.92 7.53 1.84
CA MET A 54 20.74 6.14 2.20
C MET A 54 19.85 6.04 3.45
N LYS A 55 18.79 5.23 3.38
CA LYS A 55 17.81 5.10 4.47
C LYS A 55 17.34 3.67 4.65
N LEU A 56 17.48 3.15 5.86
CA LEU A 56 16.83 1.91 6.32
C LEU A 56 15.41 2.25 6.78
N TYR A 57 14.42 1.45 6.39
CA TYR A 57 13.00 1.63 6.70
C TYR A 57 12.52 0.72 7.83
#